data_AF-A0A6J7WAF4-F1
#
_entry.id   AF-A0A6J7WAF4-F1
#
_cell.length_a   1.000
_cell.length_b   1.000
_cell.length_c   1.000
_cell.angle_alpha   90.00
_cell.angle_beta   90.00
_cell.angle_gamma   90.00
#
_symmetry.space_group_name_H-M   'P 1'
#
loop_
_entity.id
_entity.type
_entity.pdbx_description
1 polymer ?
#
loop_
_entity_poly.entity_id
_entity_poly.type
_entity_poly.pdbx_seq_one_letter_code
_entity_poly.pdbx_strand_id
1 'polypeptide(L)'
;MPARTVVLEKLVKYNGEAHVPITPGEYTQLTGRAGRRGIDIEGNAVIQWSPTVDSAAAAGLASTRTYPLRSSFAPSYNMSINLIARFGRERARRSLESSFAQFQADRAVVGLSRQIRKNETAISEILLNAKCHLGDFIDYASIRREIKEVEVLLSRRDQKKSFDNRQRSRLESDLGDLRKSLRNHSCHSCNEREDHARFAERAGRLNRENEGLRTRVESRTNVIAKTFDQICQVLTHLNYIEGEKPTAQGKILTKIYAESDLLLTESIRCGLFDELNPTELLSIVSCMVFESRSSENTAPKMPSTKVSSSLTEVISIWAQLEEIESQYGVKTQREPDAGFCDIAYKWASGNSLQNVLKGSDMSVGDFVRSTKQLIDLLNQIAGASEKLRPTCKEGVKRIDRGVVAYLMGAI
;
A
#
# COMPACT_ATOMS: atom_id res chain seq x y z
N MET A 1 18.36 -27.37 1.68
CA MET A 1 18.99 -28.59 2.20
C MET A 1 18.32 -28.98 3.51
N PRO A 2 17.94 -30.24 3.74
CA PRO A 2 17.35 -30.71 5.01
C PRO A 2 18.43 -30.97 6.09
N ALA A 3 18.06 -30.84 7.36
CA ALA A 3 18.93 -31.05 8.52
C ALA A 3 18.26 -32.00 9.53
N ARG A 4 19.01 -32.62 10.44
CA ARG A 4 18.41 -33.47 11.51
C ARG A 4 17.65 -32.63 12.54
N THR A 5 18.22 -31.47 12.88
CA THR A 5 17.67 -30.54 13.88
C THR A 5 17.68 -29.13 13.30
N VAL A 6 16.61 -28.37 13.53
CA VAL A 6 16.52 -26.94 13.26
C VAL A 6 16.42 -26.21 14.59
N VAL A 7 17.20 -25.14 14.74
CA VAL A 7 17.17 -24.27 15.91
C VAL A 7 16.69 -22.88 15.49
N LEU A 8 15.67 -22.37 16.17
CA LEU A 8 15.09 -21.05 15.96
C LEU A 8 15.56 -20.14 17.11
N GLU A 9 16.46 -19.21 16.82
CA GLU A 9 16.98 -18.24 17.79
C GLU A 9 15.91 -17.19 18.16
N LYS A 10 15.16 -16.71 17.16
CA LYS A 10 14.14 -15.66 17.31
C LYS A 10 12.88 -16.04 16.57
N LEU A 11 11.72 -15.68 17.15
CA LEU A 11 10.40 -15.83 16.52
C LEU A 11 9.90 -14.52 15.88
N VAL A 12 10.84 -13.62 15.55
CA VAL A 12 10.57 -12.36 14.86
C VAL A 12 11.46 -12.26 13.63
N LYS A 13 10.95 -11.61 12.59
CA LYS A 13 11.67 -11.31 11.34
C LYS A 13 11.52 -9.84 10.99
N TYR A 14 12.50 -9.29 10.27
CA TYR A 14 12.36 -7.98 9.65
C TYR A 14 11.67 -8.13 8.29
N ASN A 15 10.64 -7.34 8.02
CA ASN A 15 9.90 -7.38 6.75
C ASN A 15 10.21 -6.22 5.79
N GLY A 16 11.22 -5.39 6.09
CA GLY A 16 11.53 -4.17 5.35
C GLY A 16 11.13 -2.90 6.11
N GLU A 17 10.14 -2.97 7.00
CA GLU A 17 9.61 -1.81 7.74
C GLU A 17 9.73 -1.99 9.26
N ALA A 18 9.45 -3.20 9.76
CA ALA A 18 9.43 -3.48 11.18
C ALA A 18 9.83 -4.92 11.51
N HIS A 19 10.23 -5.14 12.76
CA HIS A 19 10.34 -6.48 13.31
C HIS A 19 8.95 -7.00 13.65
N VAL A 20 8.50 -8.01 12.90
CA VAL A 20 7.19 -8.64 13.05
C VAL A 20 7.32 -10.11 13.49
N PRO A 21 6.38 -10.65 14.27
CA PRO A 21 6.36 -12.07 14.60
C PRO A 21 6.31 -12.94 13.33
N ILE A 22 6.99 -14.09 13.35
CA ILE A 22 6.88 -15.06 12.26
C ILE A 22 5.45 -15.62 12.20
N THR A 23 5.01 -15.92 10.98
CA THR A 23 3.69 -16.54 10.76
C THR A 23 3.74 -18.05 10.97
N PRO A 24 2.61 -18.73 11.25
CA PRO A 24 2.55 -20.19 11.33
C PRO A 24 3.07 -20.92 10.08
N GLY A 25 2.83 -20.33 8.90
CA GLY A 25 3.32 -20.86 7.63
C GLY A 25 4.84 -20.79 7.54
N GLU A 26 5.45 -19.67 7.93
CA GLU A 26 6.91 -19.53 7.99
C GLU A 26 7.53 -20.44 9.02
N TYR A 27 6.92 -20.55 10.20
CA TYR A 27 7.34 -21.48 11.24
C TYR A 27 7.36 -22.93 10.72
N THR A 28 6.30 -23.36 10.02
CA THR A 28 6.21 -24.70 9.43
C THR A 28 7.23 -24.89 8.32
N GLN A 29 7.49 -23.87 7.49
CA GLN A 29 8.52 -23.93 6.44
C GLN A 29 9.94 -24.06 7.01
N LEU A 30 10.23 -23.36 8.11
CA LEU A 30 11.52 -23.43 8.79
C LEU A 30 11.71 -24.78 9.50
N THR A 31 10.75 -25.17 10.34
CA THR A 31 10.82 -26.42 11.12
C THR A 31 10.69 -27.66 10.26
N GLY A 32 9.97 -27.59 9.13
CA GLY A 32 9.88 -28.67 8.13
C GLY A 32 11.18 -28.98 7.40
N ARG A 33 12.27 -28.22 7.64
CA ARG A 33 13.62 -28.59 7.22
C ARG A 33 14.28 -29.61 8.16
N ALA A 34 13.72 -29.84 9.35
CA ALA A 34 14.17 -30.86 10.29
C ALA A 34 13.70 -32.26 9.88
N GLY A 35 14.59 -33.24 10.02
CA GLY A 35 14.38 -34.63 9.60
C GLY A 35 14.77 -34.86 8.13
N ARG A 36 15.81 -35.66 7.91
CA ARG A 36 16.24 -36.07 6.57
C ARG A 36 15.52 -37.35 6.17
N ARG A 37 14.83 -37.29 5.03
CA ARG A 37 14.07 -38.41 4.48
C ARG A 37 14.95 -39.65 4.31
N GLY A 38 14.54 -40.77 4.90
CA GLY A 38 15.24 -42.06 4.81
C GLY A 38 16.48 -42.20 5.70
N ILE A 39 16.81 -41.20 6.52
CA ILE A 39 17.96 -41.23 7.44
C ILE A 39 17.49 -41.03 8.89
N ASP A 40 16.70 -39.99 9.14
CA ASP A 40 16.24 -39.66 10.48
C ASP A 40 14.81 -40.20 10.70
N ILE A 41 14.57 -40.86 11.84
CA ILE A 41 13.24 -41.35 12.24
C ILE A 41 12.36 -40.16 12.66
N GLU A 42 12.96 -39.17 13.30
CA GLU A 42 12.30 -37.96 13.80
C GLU A 42 13.16 -36.72 13.49
N GLY A 43 12.49 -35.60 13.22
CA GLY A 43 13.11 -34.28 13.06
C GLY A 43 12.91 -33.45 14.31
N ASN A 44 13.96 -32.80 14.81
CA ASN A 44 13.88 -31.96 16.01
C ASN A 44 13.80 -30.47 15.64
N ALA A 45 12.84 -29.75 16.20
CA ALA A 45 12.77 -28.29 16.13
C ALA A 45 12.89 -27.71 17.54
N VAL A 46 13.92 -26.90 17.76
CA VAL A 46 14.22 -26.29 19.07
C VAL A 46 14.06 -24.78 18.97
N ILE A 47 13.29 -24.18 19.87
CA ILE A 47 13.15 -22.73 19.98
C ILE A 47 13.99 -22.27 21.17
N GLN A 48 14.91 -21.33 20.94
CA GLN A 48 15.66 -20.72 22.02
C GLN A 48 14.72 -19.82 22.84
N TRP A 49 14.58 -20.13 24.13
CA TRP A 49 13.81 -19.28 25.02
C TRP A 49 14.50 -17.94 25.23
N SER A 50 13.71 -16.87 25.22
CA SER A 50 14.14 -15.54 25.64
C SER A 50 13.01 -14.85 26.41
N PRO A 51 13.29 -13.83 27.25
CA PRO A 51 12.25 -13.09 27.96
C PRO A 51 11.20 -12.43 27.05
N THR A 52 11.55 -12.22 25.78
CA THR A 52 10.66 -11.65 24.76
C THR A 52 9.75 -12.68 24.07
N VAL A 53 9.97 -13.98 24.32
CA VAL A 53 9.21 -15.07 23.71
C VAL A 53 8.16 -15.59 24.68
N ASP A 54 6.89 -15.37 24.35
CA ASP A 54 5.75 -15.95 25.05
C ASP A 54 5.54 -17.42 24.63
N SER A 55 5.53 -18.33 25.60
CA SER A 55 5.29 -19.76 25.40
C SER A 55 3.93 -20.04 24.76
N ALA A 56 2.90 -19.24 25.04
CA ALA A 56 1.58 -19.42 24.45
C ALA A 56 1.60 -19.07 22.94
N ALA A 57 2.31 -18.00 22.57
CA ALA A 57 2.51 -17.63 21.17
C ALA A 57 3.27 -18.72 20.40
N ALA A 58 4.33 -19.28 20.99
CA ALA A 58 5.09 -20.38 20.38
C ALA A 58 4.24 -21.65 20.19
N ALA A 59 3.43 -22.02 21.18
CA ALA A 59 2.47 -23.13 21.07
C ALA A 59 1.41 -22.87 20.00
N GLY A 60 0.96 -21.61 19.86
CA GLY A 60 0.05 -21.18 18.80
C GLY A 60 0.64 -21.38 17.39
N LEU A 61 1.91 -21.03 17.19
CA LEU A 61 2.61 -21.25 15.92
C LEU A 61 2.71 -22.75 15.57
N ALA A 62 3.03 -23.59 16.55
CA ALA A 62 3.21 -25.03 16.34
C ALA A 62 1.88 -25.78 16.14
N SER A 63 0.80 -25.32 16.76
CA SER A 63 -0.52 -25.97 16.68
C SER A 63 -1.33 -25.57 15.45
N THR A 64 -1.03 -24.42 14.84
CA THR A 64 -1.77 -23.91 13.67
C THR A 64 -1.42 -24.69 12.40
N ARG A 65 -2.34 -25.55 11.94
CA ARG A 65 -2.15 -26.39 10.74
C ARG A 65 -2.56 -25.72 9.43
N THR A 66 -3.43 -24.71 9.50
CA THR A 66 -3.96 -24.03 8.32
C THR A 66 -3.67 -22.54 8.42
N TYR A 67 -3.02 -22.00 7.38
CA TYR A 67 -2.71 -20.59 7.27
C TYR A 67 -3.24 -20.07 5.92
N PRO A 68 -4.05 -19.00 5.92
CA PRO A 68 -4.64 -18.49 4.69
C PRO A 68 -3.55 -17.86 3.82
N LEU A 69 -3.52 -18.23 2.54
CA LEU A 69 -2.70 -17.53 1.54
C LEU A 69 -3.25 -16.12 1.39
N ARG A 70 -2.48 -15.08 1.71
CA ARG A 70 -2.88 -13.67 1.48
C ARG A 70 -2.27 -13.17 0.19
N SER A 71 -3.08 -12.53 -0.65
CA SER A 71 -2.58 -11.88 -1.85
C SER A 71 -1.77 -10.64 -1.49
N SER A 72 -0.58 -10.50 -2.07
CA SER A 72 0.25 -9.29 -2.02
C SER A 72 0.10 -8.43 -3.28
N PHE A 73 -0.92 -8.72 -4.10
CA PHE A 73 -1.11 -8.05 -5.37
C PHE A 73 -1.53 -6.59 -5.19
N ALA A 74 -0.76 -5.68 -5.79
CA ALA A 74 -1.05 -4.25 -5.87
C ALA A 74 -0.71 -3.74 -7.29
N PRO A 75 -1.54 -2.86 -7.89
CA PRO A 75 -1.22 -2.25 -9.18
C PRO A 75 0.01 -1.34 -9.05
N SER A 76 0.98 -1.46 -9.97
CA SER A 76 2.12 -0.54 -10.13
C SER A 76 1.98 0.30 -11.40
N TYR A 77 2.82 1.32 -11.59
CA TYR A 77 2.82 2.16 -12.80
C TYR A 77 3.12 1.34 -14.06
N ASN A 78 4.23 0.60 -14.09
CA ASN A 78 4.59 -0.29 -15.20
C ASN A 78 3.46 -1.27 -15.54
N MET A 79 2.87 -1.90 -14.51
CA MET A 79 1.78 -2.85 -14.72
C MET A 79 0.57 -2.15 -15.35
N SER A 80 0.16 -1.02 -14.78
CA SER A 80 -1.04 -0.29 -15.19
C SER A 80 -0.92 0.18 -16.63
N ILE A 81 0.24 0.74 -17.02
CA ILE A 81 0.45 1.18 -18.40
C ILE A 81 0.53 0.00 -19.38
N ASN A 82 1.12 -1.14 -18.99
CA ASN A 82 1.14 -2.35 -19.81
C ASN A 82 -0.27 -2.94 -20.01
N LEU A 83 -1.10 -2.92 -18.96
CA LEU A 83 -2.49 -3.37 -19.05
C LEU A 83 -3.32 -2.47 -19.97
N ILE A 84 -3.18 -1.14 -19.84
CA ILE A 84 -3.84 -0.18 -20.73
C ILE A 84 -3.40 -0.41 -22.18
N ALA A 85 -2.09 -0.52 -22.42
CA ALA A 85 -1.53 -0.72 -23.75
C ALA A 85 -2.05 -1.98 -24.46
N ARG A 86 -2.31 -3.06 -23.70
CA ARG A 86 -2.74 -4.35 -24.26
C ARG A 86 -4.26 -4.51 -24.34
N PHE A 87 -5.00 -4.01 -23.35
CA PHE A 87 -6.41 -4.34 -23.16
C PHE A 87 -7.35 -3.13 -23.21
N GLY A 88 -6.84 -1.90 -23.14
CA GLY A 88 -7.62 -0.69 -22.91
C GLY A 88 -7.97 -0.51 -21.44
N ARG A 89 -8.40 0.70 -21.06
CA ARG A 89 -8.55 1.09 -19.64
C ARG A 89 -9.69 0.31 -18.97
N GLU A 90 -10.84 0.22 -19.63
CA GLU A 90 -12.02 -0.43 -19.05
C GLU A 90 -11.83 -1.95 -18.85
N ARG A 91 -11.16 -2.61 -19.79
CA ARG A 91 -10.91 -4.05 -19.71
C ARG A 91 -9.82 -4.36 -18.70
N ALA A 92 -8.77 -3.53 -18.63
CA ALA A 92 -7.75 -3.62 -17.59
C ALA A 92 -8.37 -3.51 -16.18
N ARG A 93 -9.23 -2.50 -15.98
CA ARG A 93 -9.97 -2.32 -14.73
C ARG A 93 -10.78 -3.56 -14.35
N ARG A 94 -11.62 -4.08 -15.25
CA ARG A 94 -12.42 -5.29 -15.00
C ARG A 94 -11.56 -6.52 -14.71
N SER A 95 -10.40 -6.65 -15.34
CA SER A 95 -9.48 -7.74 -15.03
C SER A 95 -8.95 -7.67 -13.61
N LEU A 96 -8.69 -6.46 -13.09
CA LEU A 96 -8.22 -6.27 -11.70
C LEU A 96 -9.31 -6.57 -10.67
N GLU A 97 -10.57 -6.33 -11.02
CA GLU A 97 -11.73 -6.72 -10.20
C GLU A 97 -11.86 -8.24 -10.05
N SER A 98 -11.32 -9.02 -11.01
CA SER A 98 -11.25 -10.49 -10.92
C SER A 98 -9.99 -11.04 -10.21
N SER A 99 -9.14 -10.17 -9.66
CA SER A 99 -7.89 -10.59 -9.01
C SER A 99 -8.11 -11.37 -7.72
N PHE A 100 -7.14 -12.21 -7.34
CA PHE A 100 -7.22 -12.97 -6.08
C PHE A 100 -7.30 -12.05 -4.85
N ALA A 101 -6.60 -10.91 -4.88
CA ALA A 101 -6.70 -9.91 -3.82
C ALA A 101 -8.14 -9.36 -3.72
N GLN A 102 -8.80 -9.09 -4.84
CA GLN A 102 -10.20 -8.65 -4.85
C GLN A 102 -11.14 -9.74 -4.33
N PHE A 103 -10.97 -10.99 -4.78
CA PHE A 103 -11.73 -12.13 -4.28
C PHE A 103 -11.64 -12.28 -2.75
N GLN A 104 -10.46 -12.07 -2.16
CA GLN A 104 -10.28 -12.12 -0.71
C GLN A 104 -10.97 -10.97 0.00
N ALA A 105 -10.90 -9.77 -0.56
CA ALA A 105 -11.59 -8.60 -0.02
C ALA A 105 -13.11 -8.80 -0.06
N ASP A 106 -13.65 -9.32 -1.16
CA ASP A 106 -15.08 -9.62 -1.31
C ASP A 106 -15.54 -10.68 -0.32
N ARG A 107 -14.75 -11.76 -0.14
CA ARG A 107 -15.04 -12.80 0.85
C ARG A 107 -15.07 -12.26 2.28
N ALA A 108 -14.17 -11.34 2.63
CA ALA A 108 -14.15 -10.70 3.94
C ALA A 108 -15.39 -9.82 4.21
N VAL A 109 -16.11 -9.46 3.15
CA VAL A 109 -17.30 -8.61 3.17
C VAL A 109 -18.61 -9.40 3.16
N VAL A 110 -18.59 -10.70 2.79
CA VAL A 110 -19.78 -11.58 2.81
C VAL A 110 -20.46 -11.59 4.18
N GLY A 111 -19.69 -11.62 5.27
CA GLY A 111 -20.23 -11.55 6.62
C GLY A 111 -20.96 -10.23 6.91
N LEU A 112 -20.38 -9.11 6.47
CA LEU A 112 -21.01 -7.79 6.58
C LEU A 112 -22.29 -7.71 5.76
N SER A 113 -22.27 -8.25 4.54
CA SER A 113 -23.43 -8.30 3.64
C SER A 113 -24.58 -9.14 4.21
N ARG A 114 -24.25 -10.29 4.85
CA ARG A 114 -25.23 -11.11 5.55
C ARG A 114 -25.85 -10.37 6.74
N GLN A 115 -25.03 -9.62 7.49
CA GLN A 115 -25.51 -8.80 8.60
C GLN A 115 -26.43 -7.68 8.11
N ILE A 116 -26.09 -7.01 7.00
CA ILE A 116 -26.94 -5.98 6.38
C ILE A 116 -28.32 -6.55 6.05
N ARG A 117 -28.38 -7.71 5.37
CA ARG A 117 -29.66 -8.36 5.03
C ARG A 117 -30.48 -8.73 6.28
N LYS A 118 -29.82 -9.25 7.33
CA LYS A 118 -30.48 -9.58 8.61
C LYS A 118 -31.04 -8.32 9.30
N ASN A 119 -30.29 -7.22 9.24
CA ASN A 119 -30.74 -5.95 9.77
C ASN A 119 -31.91 -5.40 8.94
N GLU A 120 -31.87 -5.49 7.61
CA GLU A 120 -32.96 -5.07 6.71
C GLU A 120 -34.27 -5.81 7.01
N THR A 121 -34.22 -7.13 7.21
CA THR A 121 -35.41 -7.90 7.61
C THR A 121 -35.93 -7.43 8.98
N ALA A 122 -35.04 -7.26 9.97
CA ALA A 122 -35.44 -6.77 11.29
C ALA A 122 -36.01 -5.34 11.24
N ILE A 123 -35.45 -4.46 10.41
CA ILE A 123 -35.97 -3.11 10.18
C ILE A 123 -37.39 -3.20 9.60
N SER A 124 -37.61 -4.04 8.59
CA SER A 124 -38.94 -4.19 7.97
C SER A 124 -40.00 -4.67 8.97
N GLU A 125 -39.66 -5.63 9.83
CA GLU A 125 -40.55 -6.11 10.91
C GLU A 125 -40.83 -5.02 11.96
N ILE A 126 -39.81 -4.27 12.35
CA ILE A 126 -39.96 -3.16 13.31
C ILE A 126 -40.84 -2.05 12.70
N LEU A 127 -40.66 -1.72 11.43
CA LEU A 127 -41.42 -0.68 10.74
C LEU A 127 -42.89 -1.07 10.56
N LEU A 128 -43.22 -2.35 10.39
CA LEU A 128 -44.61 -2.81 10.38
C LEU A 128 -45.30 -2.52 11.72
N ASN A 129 -44.60 -2.70 12.84
CA ASN A 129 -45.10 -2.40 14.19
C ASN A 129 -45.06 -0.91 14.54
N ALA A 130 -44.34 -0.09 13.76
CA ALA A 130 -44.26 1.36 13.95
C ALA A 130 -45.33 2.13 13.18
N LYS A 131 -46.20 1.45 12.39
CA LYS A 131 -47.26 2.11 11.64
C LYS A 131 -48.32 2.66 12.58
N CYS A 132 -48.43 3.98 12.63
CA CYS A 132 -49.48 4.66 13.35
C CYS A 132 -50.78 4.65 12.54
N HIS A 133 -51.92 4.53 13.22
CA HIS A 133 -53.24 4.67 12.61
C HIS A 133 -53.52 6.09 12.05
N LEU A 134 -52.71 7.10 12.44
CA LEU A 134 -52.85 8.51 12.03
C LEU A 134 -51.92 8.92 10.87
N GLY A 135 -51.12 8.00 10.33
CA GLY A 135 -50.22 8.27 9.20
C GLY A 135 -48.79 7.78 9.41
N ASP A 136 -47.86 8.39 8.68
CA ASP A 136 -46.45 7.97 8.69
C ASP A 136 -45.76 8.41 9.99
N PHE A 137 -45.47 7.44 10.86
CA PHE A 137 -44.76 7.72 12.10
C PHE A 137 -43.23 7.88 11.88
N ILE A 138 -42.69 7.41 10.76
CA ILE A 138 -41.26 7.49 10.46
C ILE A 138 -40.87 8.95 10.29
N ASP A 139 -41.66 9.72 9.56
CA ASP A 139 -41.46 11.16 9.35
C ASP A 139 -41.66 11.95 10.65
N TYR A 140 -42.63 11.56 11.49
CA TYR A 140 -42.75 12.11 12.83
C TYR A 140 -41.48 11.85 13.69
N ALA A 141 -40.89 10.66 13.59
CA ALA A 141 -39.71 10.27 14.35
C ALA A 141 -38.42 10.92 13.81
N SER A 142 -38.30 11.18 12.51
CA SER A 142 -37.17 11.93 11.94
C SER A 142 -37.15 13.36 12.47
N ILE A 143 -38.29 14.05 12.48
CA ILE A 143 -38.42 15.41 13.04
C ILE A 143 -38.03 15.44 14.53
N ARG A 144 -38.46 14.44 15.34
CA ARG A 144 -38.01 14.34 16.75
C ARG A 144 -36.49 14.18 16.87
N ARG A 145 -35.87 13.41 15.97
CA ARG A 145 -34.42 13.20 15.97
C ARG A 145 -33.68 14.48 15.60
N GLU A 146 -34.11 15.18 14.55
CA GLU A 146 -33.50 16.43 14.11
C GLU A 146 -33.55 17.50 15.20
N ILE A 147 -34.69 17.63 15.89
CA ILE A 147 -34.82 18.51 17.08
C ILE A 147 -33.76 18.16 18.13
N LYS A 148 -33.61 16.87 18.48
CA LYS A 148 -32.63 16.42 19.47
C LYS A 148 -31.19 16.68 19.01
N GLU A 149 -30.88 16.50 17.73
CA GLU A 149 -29.54 16.75 17.18
C GLU A 149 -29.19 18.24 17.21
N VAL A 150 -30.13 19.13 16.83
CA VAL A 150 -29.96 20.59 16.92
C VAL A 150 -29.80 21.04 18.37
N GLU A 151 -30.59 20.50 19.30
CA GLU A 151 -30.48 20.79 20.75
C GLU A 151 -29.12 20.38 21.32
N VAL A 152 -28.62 19.19 20.96
CA VAL A 152 -27.28 18.73 21.37
C VAL A 152 -26.18 19.61 20.78
N LEU A 153 -26.32 20.05 19.53
CA LEU A 153 -25.37 20.95 18.88
C LEU A 153 -25.32 22.33 19.55
N LEU A 154 -26.48 22.89 19.91
CA LEU A 154 -26.57 24.13 20.68
C LEU A 154 -25.92 23.97 22.07
N SER A 155 -26.26 22.91 22.81
CA SER A 155 -25.73 22.64 24.15
C SER A 155 -24.21 22.42 24.19
N ARG A 156 -23.66 21.65 23.24
CA ARG A 156 -22.19 21.43 23.15
C ARG A 156 -21.42 22.69 22.77
N ARG A 157 -22.05 23.63 22.06
CA ARG A 157 -21.41 24.86 21.57
C ARG A 157 -21.55 26.02 22.54
N ASP A 158 -22.59 26.07 23.37
CA ASP A 158 -22.71 27.02 24.49
C ASP A 158 -21.55 26.90 25.51
N GLN A 159 -20.87 25.74 25.56
CA GLN A 159 -19.68 25.53 26.38
C GLN A 159 -18.38 26.14 25.80
N LYS A 160 -18.35 26.50 24.51
CA LYS A 160 -17.18 27.12 23.85
C LYS A 160 -17.47 28.61 23.59
N LYS A 161 -16.78 29.50 24.32
CA LYS A 161 -16.93 30.98 24.30
C LYS A 161 -16.62 31.70 22.96
N SER A 162 -16.55 30.99 21.84
CA SER A 162 -16.37 31.59 20.51
C SER A 162 -17.51 31.13 19.63
N PHE A 163 -18.56 31.94 19.51
CA PHE A 163 -19.68 31.64 18.64
C PHE A 163 -20.09 32.84 17.79
N ASP A 164 -20.28 32.59 16.50
CA ASP A 164 -20.87 33.52 15.56
C ASP A 164 -22.38 33.63 15.83
N ASN A 165 -22.82 34.80 16.33
CA ASN A 165 -24.22 35.08 16.65
C ASN A 165 -25.19 34.83 15.48
N ARG A 166 -24.69 34.91 14.23
CA ARG A 166 -25.52 34.65 13.04
C ARG A 166 -25.85 33.18 12.87
N GLN A 167 -24.89 32.29 13.14
CA GLN A 167 -25.11 30.84 13.11
C GLN A 167 -26.04 30.39 14.24
N ARG A 168 -25.96 31.06 15.41
CA ARG A 168 -26.88 30.84 16.54
C ARG A 168 -28.33 31.01 16.16
N SER A 169 -28.62 32.22 15.68
CA SER A 169 -29.97 32.64 15.34
C SER A 169 -30.58 31.74 14.26
N ARG A 170 -29.75 31.27 13.32
CA ARG A 170 -30.18 30.28 12.32
C ARG A 170 -30.59 28.95 12.95
N LEU A 171 -29.74 28.35 13.80
CA LEU A 171 -30.06 27.08 14.46
C LEU A 171 -31.28 27.18 15.40
N GLU A 172 -31.44 28.30 16.10
CA GLU A 172 -32.62 28.58 16.94
C GLU A 172 -33.89 28.74 16.10
N SER A 173 -33.79 29.36 14.92
CA SER A 173 -34.89 29.45 13.94
C SER A 173 -35.27 28.06 13.41
N ASP A 174 -34.28 27.30 12.94
CA ASP A 174 -34.47 25.93 12.42
C ASP A 174 -35.13 25.03 13.49
N LEU A 175 -34.71 25.15 14.76
CA LEU A 175 -35.33 24.45 15.89
C LEU A 175 -36.80 24.86 16.10
N GLY A 176 -37.10 26.15 15.96
CA GLY A 176 -38.47 26.68 16.04
C GLY A 176 -39.38 26.10 14.96
N ASP A 177 -38.87 26.04 13.73
CA ASP A 177 -39.58 25.48 12.57
C ASP A 177 -39.78 23.97 12.73
N LEU A 178 -38.76 23.22 13.13
CA LEU A 178 -38.88 21.78 13.40
C LEU A 178 -39.91 21.49 14.51
N ARG A 179 -39.91 22.27 15.60
CA ARG A 179 -40.92 22.12 16.67
C ARG A 179 -42.34 22.45 16.19
N LYS A 180 -42.48 23.40 15.27
CA LYS A 180 -43.77 23.72 14.65
C LYS A 180 -44.25 22.58 13.74
N SER A 181 -43.36 22.05 12.89
CA SER A 181 -43.63 20.89 12.04
C SER A 181 -44.02 19.66 12.87
N LEU A 182 -43.32 19.40 13.98
CA LEU A 182 -43.64 18.29 14.88
C LEU A 182 -45.05 18.39 15.47
N ARG A 183 -45.47 19.59 15.91
CA ARG A 183 -46.81 19.81 16.50
C ARG A 183 -47.93 19.68 15.46
N ASN A 184 -47.66 20.07 14.22
CA ASN A 184 -48.64 20.03 13.14
C ASN A 184 -48.75 18.64 12.49
N HIS A 185 -47.84 17.72 12.80
CA HIS A 185 -47.84 16.39 12.23
C HIS A 185 -49.01 15.56 12.79
N SER A 186 -49.70 14.80 11.92
CA SER A 186 -50.90 14.03 12.27
C SER A 186 -50.67 13.03 13.42
N CYS A 187 -49.51 12.37 13.44
CA CYS A 187 -49.10 11.45 14.50
C CYS A 187 -48.79 12.11 15.87
N HIS A 188 -48.78 13.45 16.00
CA HIS A 188 -48.44 14.13 17.25
C HIS A 188 -49.40 13.81 18.39
N SER A 189 -50.68 13.62 18.05
CA SER A 189 -51.79 13.31 18.96
C SER A 189 -52.02 11.82 19.20
N CYS A 190 -51.15 10.94 18.68
CA CYS A 190 -51.29 9.50 18.89
C CYS A 190 -51.12 9.12 20.37
N ASN A 191 -52.00 8.28 20.90
CA ASN A 191 -51.91 7.79 22.29
C ASN A 191 -50.74 6.82 22.51
N GLU A 192 -50.35 6.05 21.49
CA GLU A 192 -49.24 5.08 21.52
C GLU A 192 -47.94 5.66 20.94
N ARG A 193 -47.84 7.01 20.89
CA ARG A 193 -46.73 7.72 20.26
C ARG A 193 -45.36 7.33 20.79
N GLU A 194 -45.24 7.07 22.09
CA GLU A 194 -43.93 6.72 22.67
C GLU A 194 -43.49 5.29 22.31
N ASP A 195 -44.43 4.35 22.10
CA ASP A 195 -44.10 3.00 21.64
C ASP A 195 -43.72 3.00 20.15
N HIS A 196 -44.48 3.70 19.30
CA HIS A 196 -44.09 3.93 17.91
C HIS A 196 -42.73 4.63 17.80
N ALA A 197 -42.43 5.57 18.69
CA ALA A 197 -41.13 6.25 18.74
C ALA A 197 -39.99 5.33 19.12
N ARG A 198 -40.18 4.40 20.07
CA ARG A 198 -39.19 3.37 20.39
C ARG A 198 -38.90 2.47 19.20
N PHE A 199 -39.92 2.04 18.47
CA PHE A 199 -39.75 1.23 17.26
C PHE A 199 -39.02 2.01 16.16
N ALA A 200 -39.42 3.24 15.88
CA ALA A 200 -38.76 4.10 14.90
C ALA A 200 -37.31 4.44 15.26
N GLU A 201 -37.00 4.65 16.55
CA GLU A 201 -35.64 4.88 17.03
C GLU A 201 -34.78 3.62 16.83
N ARG A 202 -35.31 2.44 17.16
CA ARG A 202 -34.63 1.15 16.96
C ARG A 202 -34.36 0.89 15.48
N ALA A 203 -35.34 1.09 14.62
CA ALA A 203 -35.19 0.97 13.17
C ALA A 203 -34.14 1.96 12.63
N GLY A 204 -34.18 3.21 13.07
CA GLY A 204 -33.20 4.22 12.66
C GLY A 204 -31.78 3.95 13.17
N ARG A 205 -31.60 3.28 14.31
CA ARG A 205 -30.28 2.79 14.76
C ARG A 205 -29.74 1.70 13.83
N LEU A 206 -30.56 0.71 13.48
CA LEU A 206 -30.17 -0.36 12.56
C LEU A 206 -29.90 0.17 11.15
N ASN A 207 -30.64 1.18 10.68
CA ASN A 207 -30.37 1.84 9.40
C ASN A 207 -28.97 2.48 9.38
N ARG A 208 -28.61 3.25 10.41
CA ARG A 208 -27.26 3.85 10.52
C ARG A 208 -26.16 2.79 10.63
N GLU A 209 -26.42 1.70 11.34
CA GLU A 209 -25.50 0.56 11.40
C GLU A 209 -25.31 -0.06 10.01
N ASN A 210 -26.41 -0.24 9.25
CA ASN A 210 -26.38 -0.73 7.88
C ASN A 210 -25.64 0.21 6.93
N GLU A 211 -25.85 1.52 7.04
CA GLU A 211 -25.07 2.51 6.28
C GLU A 211 -23.57 2.35 6.57
N GLY A 212 -23.18 2.29 7.85
CA GLY A 212 -21.78 2.05 8.22
C GLY A 212 -21.23 0.69 7.80
N LEU A 213 -22.07 -0.35 7.71
CA LEU A 213 -21.70 -1.66 7.14
C LEU A 213 -21.53 -1.57 5.62
N ARG A 214 -22.43 -0.88 4.91
CA ARG A 214 -22.38 -0.68 3.45
C ARG A 214 -21.15 0.13 3.04
N THR A 215 -20.81 1.20 3.75
CA THR A 215 -19.57 1.94 3.50
C THR A 215 -18.33 1.06 3.68
N ARG A 216 -18.32 0.17 4.70
CA ARG A 216 -17.21 -0.78 4.92
C ARG A 216 -17.13 -1.87 3.86
N VAL A 217 -18.27 -2.27 3.29
CA VAL A 217 -18.35 -3.18 2.14
C VAL A 217 -17.69 -2.51 0.94
N GLU A 218 -18.18 -1.34 0.55
CA GLU A 218 -17.69 -0.59 -0.60
C GLU A 218 -16.21 -0.23 -0.49
N SER A 219 -15.76 0.17 0.71
CA SER A 219 -14.35 0.51 0.95
C SER A 219 -13.40 -0.68 0.81
N ARG A 220 -13.89 -1.93 0.82
CA ARG A 220 -13.09 -3.15 0.71
C ARG A 220 -13.20 -3.79 -0.67
N THR A 221 -14.37 -3.75 -1.29
CA THR A 221 -14.65 -4.45 -2.57
C THR A 221 -14.10 -3.74 -3.82
N ASN A 222 -13.56 -2.52 -3.70
CA ASN A 222 -13.09 -1.76 -4.88
C ASN A 222 -11.71 -1.14 -4.72
N VAL A 223 -10.93 -1.55 -3.71
CA VAL A 223 -9.64 -0.91 -3.38
C VAL A 223 -8.69 -0.97 -4.57
N ILE A 224 -8.53 -2.14 -5.19
CA ILE A 224 -7.57 -2.36 -6.27
C ILE A 224 -7.95 -1.58 -7.51
N ALA A 225 -9.23 -1.61 -7.88
CA ALA A 225 -9.75 -0.88 -9.03
C ALA A 225 -9.61 0.64 -8.82
N LYS A 226 -9.88 1.13 -7.59
CA LYS A 226 -9.68 2.53 -7.22
C LYS A 226 -8.20 2.93 -7.31
N THR A 227 -7.28 2.12 -6.78
CA THR A 227 -5.83 2.36 -6.88
C THR A 227 -5.38 2.42 -8.33
N PHE A 228 -5.88 1.52 -9.19
CA PHE A 228 -5.61 1.56 -10.63
C PHE A 228 -6.10 2.86 -11.29
N ASP A 229 -7.30 3.35 -10.94
CA ASP A 229 -7.78 4.64 -11.47
C ASP A 229 -6.91 5.81 -11.02
N GLN A 230 -6.49 5.83 -9.76
CA GLN A 230 -5.62 6.88 -9.22
C GLN A 230 -4.26 6.87 -9.93
N ILE A 231 -3.69 5.68 -10.17
CA ILE A 231 -2.48 5.54 -10.99
C ILE A 231 -2.70 6.05 -12.42
N CYS A 232 -3.84 5.74 -13.04
CA CYS A 232 -4.17 6.27 -14.36
C CYS A 232 -4.25 7.81 -14.37
N GLN A 233 -4.75 8.42 -13.30
CA GLN A 233 -4.79 9.89 -13.17
C GLN A 233 -3.38 10.48 -13.11
N VAL A 234 -2.47 9.90 -12.31
CA VAL A 234 -1.05 10.31 -12.27
C VAL A 234 -0.40 10.16 -13.65
N LEU A 235 -0.58 9.02 -14.32
CA LEU A 235 -0.03 8.78 -15.66
C LEU A 235 -0.59 9.75 -16.71
N THR A 236 -1.86 10.16 -16.57
CA THR A 236 -2.46 11.17 -17.45
C THR A 236 -1.88 12.55 -17.16
N HIS A 237 -1.75 12.92 -15.88
CA HIS A 237 -1.18 14.19 -15.44
C HIS A 237 0.25 14.38 -15.97
N LEU A 238 1.06 13.33 -15.91
CA LEU A 238 2.44 13.32 -16.38
C LEU A 238 2.60 13.06 -17.90
N ASN A 239 1.50 12.98 -18.65
CA ASN A 239 1.48 12.72 -20.10
C ASN A 239 2.14 11.39 -20.53
N TYR A 240 2.01 10.34 -19.71
CA TYR A 240 2.43 8.96 -20.07
C TYR A 240 1.36 8.24 -20.89
N ILE A 241 0.10 8.63 -20.73
CA ILE A 241 -1.03 8.07 -21.46
C ILE A 241 -1.88 9.20 -22.06
N GLU A 242 -2.38 8.98 -23.27
CA GLU A 242 -3.36 9.83 -23.93
C GLU A 242 -4.58 8.95 -24.28
N GLY A 243 -5.68 9.16 -23.57
CA GLY A 243 -6.84 8.28 -23.63
C GLY A 243 -6.50 6.84 -23.24
N GLU A 244 -6.54 5.92 -24.20
CA GLU A 244 -6.24 4.49 -24.00
C GLU A 244 -4.87 4.07 -24.55
N LYS A 245 -4.03 5.01 -24.96
CA LYS A 245 -2.74 4.69 -25.60
C LYS A 245 -1.56 5.28 -24.83
N PRO A 246 -0.47 4.52 -24.64
CA PRO A 246 0.78 5.08 -24.13
C PRO A 246 1.38 6.09 -25.10
N THR A 247 1.86 7.21 -24.57
CA THR A 247 2.68 8.18 -25.31
C THR A 247 4.07 7.62 -25.60
N ALA A 248 4.94 8.38 -26.28
CA ALA A 248 6.33 7.97 -26.47
C ALA A 248 7.03 7.72 -25.12
N GLN A 249 6.78 8.58 -24.14
CA GLN A 249 7.27 8.43 -22.78
C GLN A 249 6.64 7.21 -22.09
N GLY A 250 5.34 7.00 -22.28
CA GLY A 250 4.64 5.81 -21.81
C GLY A 250 5.29 4.49 -22.27
N LYS A 251 5.80 4.44 -23.51
CA LYS A 251 6.49 3.26 -24.06
C LYS A 251 7.87 3.01 -23.44
N ILE A 252 8.48 4.02 -22.82
CA ILE A 252 9.71 3.84 -22.04
C ILE A 252 9.33 3.17 -20.71
N LEU A 253 8.32 3.69 -20.02
CA LEU A 253 7.85 3.15 -18.74
C LEU A 253 7.41 1.68 -18.83
N THR A 254 6.78 1.26 -19.93
CA THR A 254 6.35 -0.14 -20.12
C THR A 254 7.50 -1.15 -20.07
N LYS A 255 8.74 -0.70 -20.26
CA LYS A 255 9.96 -1.53 -20.30
C LYS A 255 10.77 -1.52 -19.01
N ILE A 256 10.41 -0.69 -18.03
CA ILE A 256 11.10 -0.57 -16.75
C ILE A 256 10.32 -1.35 -15.69
N TYR A 257 10.93 -2.40 -15.14
CA TYR A 257 10.38 -3.30 -14.13
C TYR A 257 11.08 -3.08 -12.78
N ALA A 258 11.03 -1.86 -12.28
CA ALA A 258 11.61 -1.46 -11.00
C ALA A 258 10.53 -0.82 -10.10
N GLU A 259 10.76 -0.80 -8.78
CA GLU A 259 9.85 -0.10 -7.86
C GLU A 259 9.88 1.42 -8.05
N SER A 260 11.03 1.93 -8.50
CA SER A 260 11.31 3.32 -8.85
C SER A 260 11.07 3.62 -10.34
N ASP A 261 10.16 2.88 -11.01
CA ASP A 261 9.92 2.96 -12.45
C ASP A 261 9.55 4.37 -12.94
N LEU A 262 8.60 5.05 -12.28
CA LEU A 262 8.18 6.40 -12.65
C LEU A 262 9.30 7.43 -12.46
N LEU A 263 9.96 7.47 -11.29
CA LEU A 263 11.14 8.33 -11.04
C LEU A 263 12.25 8.12 -12.08
N LEU A 264 12.61 6.87 -12.37
CA LEU A 264 13.65 6.57 -13.36
C LEU A 264 13.24 7.07 -14.74
N THR A 265 11.99 6.87 -15.12
CA THR A 265 11.49 7.27 -16.44
C THR A 265 11.41 8.79 -16.56
N GLU A 266 11.03 9.51 -15.50
CA GLU A 266 11.09 10.97 -15.42
C GLU A 266 12.52 11.52 -15.49
N SER A 267 13.46 10.87 -14.80
CA SER A 267 14.87 11.24 -14.86
C SER A 267 15.44 11.10 -16.28
N ILE A 268 15.03 10.06 -17.01
CA ILE A 268 15.34 9.88 -18.44
C ILE A 268 14.67 10.98 -19.28
N ARG A 269 13.41 11.34 -18.99
CA ARG A 269 12.65 12.38 -19.70
C ARG A 269 13.34 13.74 -19.65
N CYS A 270 13.84 14.10 -18.46
CA CYS A 270 14.55 15.34 -18.22
C CYS A 270 15.97 15.36 -18.80
N GLY A 271 16.44 14.25 -19.37
CA GLY A 271 17.78 14.16 -19.96
C GLY A 271 18.92 14.11 -18.94
N LEU A 272 18.63 13.86 -17.65
CA LEU A 272 19.63 13.90 -16.57
C LEU A 272 20.81 12.96 -16.77
N PHE A 273 20.59 11.89 -17.53
CA PHE A 273 21.57 10.83 -17.75
C PHE A 273 22.39 10.98 -19.03
N ASP A 274 22.06 11.96 -19.86
CA ASP A 274 22.59 12.05 -21.22
C ASP A 274 24.07 12.42 -21.29
N GLU A 275 24.55 13.21 -20.33
CA GLU A 275 25.94 13.69 -20.27
C GLU A 275 26.83 12.86 -19.31
N LEU A 276 26.26 11.84 -18.67
CA LEU A 276 26.96 11.02 -17.70
C LEU A 276 27.80 9.95 -18.37
N ASN A 277 29.00 9.75 -17.86
CA ASN A 277 29.80 8.60 -18.26
C ASN A 277 29.22 7.30 -17.66
N PRO A 278 29.64 6.11 -18.14
CA PRO A 278 29.11 4.84 -17.66
C PRO A 278 29.22 4.65 -16.13
N THR A 279 30.33 5.10 -15.53
CA THR A 279 30.59 4.96 -14.08
C THR A 279 29.73 5.90 -13.23
N GLU A 280 29.44 7.10 -13.73
CA GLU A 280 28.57 8.08 -13.08
C GLU A 280 27.10 7.62 -13.18
N LEU A 281 26.67 7.17 -14.37
CA LEU A 281 25.31 6.69 -14.60
C LEU A 281 24.95 5.54 -13.66
N LEU A 282 25.78 4.49 -13.60
CA LEU A 282 25.49 3.34 -12.73
C LEU A 282 25.53 3.70 -11.24
N SER A 283 26.31 4.71 -10.85
CA SER A 283 26.38 5.18 -9.47
C SER A 283 25.05 5.80 -9.05
N ILE A 284 24.48 6.67 -9.90
CA ILE A 284 23.17 7.29 -9.64
C ILE A 284 22.04 6.27 -9.72
N VAL A 285 22.01 5.45 -10.78
CA VAL A 285 20.97 4.43 -10.98
C VAL A 285 20.95 3.44 -9.81
N SER A 286 22.10 3.17 -9.18
CA SER A 286 22.14 2.31 -8.00
C SER A 286 21.34 2.85 -6.81
N CYS A 287 21.20 4.18 -6.70
CA CYS A 287 20.44 4.81 -5.63
C CYS A 287 18.93 4.53 -5.73
N MET A 288 18.45 4.25 -6.94
CA MET A 288 17.03 3.97 -7.19
C MET A 288 16.63 2.52 -6.90
N VAL A 289 17.60 1.63 -6.68
CA VAL A 289 17.37 0.19 -6.47
C VAL A 289 17.83 -0.26 -5.09
N PHE A 290 18.91 0.32 -4.60
CA PHE A 290 19.52 -0.08 -3.35
C PHE A 290 18.63 0.25 -2.15
N GLU A 291 18.73 -0.59 -1.12
CA GLU A 291 18.07 -0.40 0.16
C GLU A 291 19.05 -0.74 1.27
N SER A 292 19.38 0.26 2.09
CA SER A 292 20.18 0.08 3.28
C SER A 292 19.41 -0.76 4.32
N ARG A 293 20.11 -1.71 4.95
CA ARG A 293 19.55 -2.51 6.06
C ARG A 293 19.75 -1.84 7.43
N SER A 294 20.55 -0.78 7.48
CA SER A 294 20.93 -0.11 8.72
C SER A 294 20.22 1.23 8.81
N SER A 295 19.71 1.55 9.99
CA SER A 295 19.16 2.86 10.33
C SER A 295 20.23 3.90 10.66
N GLU A 296 21.51 3.54 10.59
CA GLU A 296 22.60 4.49 10.81
C GLU A 296 22.71 5.46 9.62
N ASN A 297 22.22 6.68 9.85
CA ASN A 297 22.35 7.85 8.97
C ASN A 297 23.81 8.33 8.88
N THR A 298 24.71 7.49 8.36
CA THR A 298 26.01 7.99 7.92
C THR A 298 25.83 8.67 6.58
N ALA A 299 26.22 9.94 6.49
CA ALA A 299 26.16 10.68 5.23
C ALA A 299 26.91 9.89 4.13
N PRO A 300 26.23 9.53 3.03
CA PRO A 300 26.83 8.70 1.99
C PRO A 300 27.98 9.46 1.33
N LYS A 301 29.07 8.75 1.05
CA LYS A 301 30.20 9.34 0.32
C LYS A 301 29.78 9.56 -1.13
N MET A 302 30.01 10.76 -1.65
CA MET A 302 29.73 11.07 -3.06
C MET A 302 31.02 10.96 -3.88
N PRO A 303 31.02 10.18 -4.97
CA PRO A 303 32.25 9.88 -5.71
C PRO A 303 32.74 11.04 -6.60
N SER A 304 31.83 11.90 -7.07
CA SER A 304 32.18 13.07 -7.88
C SER A 304 31.16 14.20 -7.71
N THR A 305 31.55 15.44 -8.03
CA THR A 305 30.67 16.60 -8.02
C THR A 305 29.53 16.45 -9.03
N LYS A 306 29.77 15.81 -10.17
CA LYS A 306 28.73 15.51 -11.18
C LYS A 306 27.69 14.53 -10.65
N VAL A 307 28.12 13.47 -9.96
CA VAL A 307 27.20 12.50 -9.34
C VAL A 307 26.39 13.18 -8.24
N SER A 308 27.01 14.05 -7.43
CA SER A 308 26.32 14.79 -6.37
C SER A 308 25.24 15.74 -6.91
N SER A 309 25.58 16.55 -7.92
CA SER A 309 24.62 17.48 -8.56
C SER A 309 23.48 16.74 -9.24
N SER A 310 23.80 15.71 -10.03
CA SER A 310 22.78 14.90 -10.73
C SER A 310 21.86 14.14 -9.74
N LEU A 311 22.40 13.62 -8.63
CA LEU A 311 21.58 12.99 -7.60
C LEU A 311 20.65 14.01 -6.91
N THR A 312 21.11 15.23 -6.70
CA THR A 312 20.28 16.32 -6.14
C THR A 312 19.10 16.61 -7.07
N GLU A 313 19.32 16.62 -8.38
CA GLU A 313 18.26 16.79 -9.38
C GLU A 313 17.29 15.60 -9.38
N VAL A 314 17.78 14.36 -9.26
CA VAL A 314 16.94 13.17 -9.10
C VAL A 314 16.06 13.27 -7.85
N ILE A 315 16.61 13.70 -6.71
CA ILE A 315 15.86 13.90 -5.46
C ILE A 315 14.81 15.00 -5.64
N SER A 316 15.11 16.06 -6.39
CA SER A 316 14.13 17.11 -6.70
C SER A 316 12.96 16.58 -7.54
N ILE A 317 13.23 15.73 -8.53
CA ILE A 317 12.18 15.06 -9.31
C ILE A 317 11.35 14.14 -8.40
N TRP A 318 12.01 13.37 -7.53
CA TRP A 318 11.31 12.51 -6.57
C TRP A 318 10.35 13.30 -5.67
N ALA A 319 10.79 14.44 -5.11
CA ALA A 319 9.93 15.28 -4.27
C ALA A 319 8.71 15.83 -5.04
N GLN A 320 8.90 16.21 -6.31
CA GLN A 320 7.79 16.65 -7.17
C GLN A 320 6.81 15.49 -7.46
N LEU A 321 7.34 14.29 -7.70
CA LEU A 321 6.50 13.11 -7.89
C LEU A 321 5.74 12.76 -6.62
N GLU A 322 6.38 12.84 -5.45
CA GLU A 322 5.74 12.59 -4.16
C GLU A 322 4.53 13.52 -3.94
N GLU A 323 4.65 14.80 -4.29
CA GLU A 323 3.56 15.77 -4.21
C GLU A 323 2.39 15.38 -5.13
N ILE A 324 2.68 15.00 -6.38
CA ILE A 324 1.67 14.56 -7.35
C ILE A 324 1.00 13.26 -6.89
N GLU A 325 1.78 12.28 -6.45
CA GLU A 325 1.30 10.99 -5.95
C GLU A 325 0.39 11.16 -4.73
N SER A 326 0.79 12.03 -3.80
CA SER A 326 -0.01 12.39 -2.63
C SER A 326 -1.31 13.09 -3.02
N GLN A 327 -1.28 14.01 -3.99
CA GLN A 327 -2.46 14.70 -4.50
C GLN A 327 -3.52 13.73 -5.06
N TYR A 328 -3.09 12.70 -5.79
CA TYR A 328 -3.99 11.69 -6.36
C TYR A 328 -4.29 10.51 -5.40
N GLY A 329 -3.64 10.48 -4.24
CA GLY A 329 -3.81 9.46 -3.21
C GLY A 329 -3.25 8.09 -3.59
N VAL A 330 -2.13 8.07 -4.31
CA VAL A 330 -1.37 6.85 -4.67
C VAL A 330 -0.25 6.66 -3.64
N LYS A 331 0.18 5.41 -3.43
CA LYS A 331 1.36 5.11 -2.60
C LYS A 331 2.60 5.72 -3.26
N THR A 332 3.35 6.53 -2.51
CA THR A 332 4.54 7.21 -3.01
C THR A 332 5.69 6.24 -3.26
N GLN A 333 6.52 6.54 -4.27
CA GLN A 333 7.75 5.79 -4.51
C GLN A 333 8.77 6.04 -3.39
N ARG A 334 9.61 5.03 -3.13
CA ARG A 334 10.67 5.14 -2.12
C ARG A 334 11.69 6.21 -2.51
N GLU A 335 12.16 6.96 -1.52
CA GLU A 335 13.28 7.88 -1.66
C GLU A 335 14.55 7.14 -2.17
N PRO A 336 15.32 7.72 -3.10
CA PRO A 336 16.60 7.16 -3.52
C PRO A 336 17.60 7.04 -2.37
N ASP A 337 18.22 5.86 -2.25
CA ASP A 337 19.20 5.55 -1.20
C ASP A 337 20.63 5.54 -1.76
N ALA A 338 21.44 6.53 -1.39
CA ALA A 338 22.81 6.66 -1.88
C ALA A 338 23.84 5.72 -1.19
N GLY A 339 23.42 4.78 -0.34
CA GLY A 339 24.30 3.86 0.37
C GLY A 339 25.18 2.96 -0.52
N PHE A 340 24.78 2.70 -1.76
CA PHE A 340 25.55 1.93 -2.74
C PHE A 340 26.24 2.78 -3.81
N CYS A 341 26.03 4.10 -3.78
CA CYS A 341 26.48 5.05 -4.81
C CYS A 341 28.02 5.00 -5.02
N ASP A 342 28.80 5.24 -3.97
CA ASP A 342 30.28 5.21 -4.00
C ASP A 342 30.83 3.80 -4.26
N ILE A 343 30.15 2.78 -3.73
CA ILE A 343 30.53 1.38 -3.88
C ILE A 343 30.45 0.97 -5.35
N ALA A 344 29.32 1.26 -6.01
CA ALA A 344 29.11 1.01 -7.42
C ALA A 344 30.14 1.75 -8.27
N TYR A 345 30.42 3.02 -7.95
CA TYR A 345 31.39 3.84 -8.66
C TYR A 345 32.82 3.27 -8.57
N LYS A 346 33.29 2.92 -7.36
CA LYS A 346 34.61 2.31 -7.15
C LYS A 346 34.73 0.97 -7.85
N TRP A 347 33.68 0.14 -7.78
CA TRP A 347 33.68 -1.15 -8.45
C TRP A 347 33.75 -0.99 -9.98
N ALA A 348 32.98 -0.10 -10.56
CA ALA A 348 33.03 0.16 -11.99
C ALA A 348 34.33 0.84 -12.45
N SER A 349 35.06 1.48 -11.53
CA SER A 349 36.39 2.05 -11.76
C SER A 349 37.53 1.02 -11.69
N GLY A 350 37.24 -0.25 -11.44
CA GLY A 350 38.24 -1.33 -11.46
C GLY A 350 38.82 -1.72 -10.09
N ASN A 351 38.36 -1.11 -8.99
CA ASN A 351 38.88 -1.42 -7.64
C ASN A 351 38.62 -2.87 -7.22
N SER A 352 39.48 -3.44 -6.36
CA SER A 352 39.28 -4.77 -5.79
C SER A 352 38.07 -4.80 -4.84
N LEU A 353 37.43 -5.96 -4.68
CA LEU A 353 36.28 -6.12 -3.79
C LEU A 353 36.60 -5.71 -2.34
N GLN A 354 37.79 -6.10 -1.86
CA GLN A 354 38.27 -5.74 -0.52
C GLN A 354 38.35 -4.22 -0.33
N ASN A 355 38.81 -3.49 -1.35
CA ASN A 355 38.89 -2.02 -1.29
C ASN A 355 37.51 -1.36 -1.37
N VAL A 356 36.60 -1.92 -2.18
CA VAL A 356 35.24 -1.40 -2.35
C VAL A 356 34.43 -1.53 -1.05
N LEU A 357 34.56 -2.65 -0.33
CA LEU A 357 33.83 -2.91 0.92
C LEU A 357 34.53 -2.34 2.16
N LYS A 358 35.72 -1.72 2.00
CA LYS A 358 36.49 -1.22 3.12
C LYS A 358 35.74 -0.08 3.82
N GLY A 359 35.35 -0.32 5.07
CA GLY A 359 34.60 0.65 5.88
C GLY A 359 33.11 0.72 5.54
N SER A 360 32.56 -0.30 4.86
CA SER A 360 31.11 -0.49 4.72
C SER A 360 30.66 -1.71 5.52
N ASP A 361 29.45 -1.69 6.07
CA ASP A 361 28.85 -2.84 6.77
C ASP A 361 28.23 -3.87 5.81
N MET A 362 28.38 -3.67 4.50
CA MET A 362 27.79 -4.53 3.49
C MET A 362 28.54 -5.86 3.36
N SER A 363 27.79 -6.96 3.42
CA SER A 363 28.33 -8.28 3.17
C SER A 363 28.67 -8.50 1.68
N VAL A 364 29.59 -9.42 1.38
CA VAL A 364 29.89 -9.80 -0.01
C VAL A 364 28.65 -10.32 -0.75
N GLY A 365 27.77 -11.05 -0.06
CA GLY A 365 26.53 -11.56 -0.64
C GLY A 365 25.56 -10.44 -1.03
N ASP A 366 25.39 -9.44 -0.16
CA ASP A 366 24.56 -8.27 -0.44
C ASP A 366 25.15 -7.43 -1.58
N PHE A 367 26.48 -7.25 -1.60
CA PHE A 367 27.16 -6.59 -2.71
C PHE A 367 26.86 -7.27 -4.06
N VAL A 368 26.99 -8.59 -4.15
CA VAL A 368 26.71 -9.34 -5.38
C VAL A 368 25.23 -9.20 -5.78
N ARG A 369 24.30 -9.28 -4.81
CA ARG A 369 22.87 -9.10 -5.07
C ARG A 369 22.57 -7.71 -5.61
N SER A 370 23.03 -6.65 -4.95
CA SER A 370 22.82 -5.26 -5.38
C SER A 370 23.44 -4.99 -6.75
N THR A 371 24.64 -5.54 -7.01
CA THR A 371 25.28 -5.41 -8.34
C THR A 371 24.47 -6.11 -9.43
N LYS A 372 23.92 -7.30 -9.16
CA LYS A 372 23.06 -8.01 -10.12
C LYS A 372 21.76 -7.26 -10.40
N GLN A 373 21.13 -6.68 -9.37
CA GLN A 373 19.94 -5.83 -9.57
C GLN A 373 20.27 -4.57 -10.37
N LEU A 374 21.44 -3.97 -10.16
CA LEU A 374 21.93 -2.84 -10.96
C LEU A 374 22.18 -3.23 -12.42
N ILE A 375 22.79 -4.40 -12.68
CA ILE A 375 22.98 -4.93 -14.04
C ILE A 375 21.63 -5.11 -14.74
N ASP A 376 20.65 -5.72 -14.07
CA ASP A 376 19.31 -5.90 -14.62
C ASP A 376 18.67 -4.55 -14.97
N LEU A 377 18.70 -3.58 -14.04
CA LEU A 377 18.14 -2.26 -14.31
C LEU A 377 18.85 -1.53 -15.46
N LEU A 378 20.18 -1.59 -15.56
CA LEU A 378 20.91 -1.01 -16.68
C LEU A 378 20.53 -1.65 -18.02
N ASN A 379 20.28 -2.96 -18.04
CA ASN A 379 19.79 -3.66 -19.24
C ASN A 379 18.36 -3.20 -19.61
N GLN A 380 17.49 -3.00 -18.62
CA GLN A 380 16.15 -2.44 -18.85
C GLN A 380 16.22 -1.02 -19.43
N ILE A 381 17.06 -0.14 -18.86
CA ILE A 381 17.29 1.23 -19.38
C ILE A 381 17.81 1.17 -20.82
N ALA A 382 18.76 0.29 -21.12
CA ALA A 382 19.32 0.12 -22.46
C ALA A 382 18.28 -0.37 -23.50
N GLY A 383 17.29 -1.15 -23.05
CA GLY A 383 16.15 -1.58 -23.87
C GLY A 383 15.08 -0.50 -24.03
N ALA A 384 14.97 0.41 -23.05
CA ALA A 384 13.98 1.48 -23.02
C ALA A 384 14.42 2.75 -23.78
N SER A 385 15.69 3.15 -23.66
CA SER A 385 16.25 4.34 -24.31
C SER A 385 17.38 3.98 -25.27
N GLU A 386 17.23 4.33 -26.55
CA GLU A 386 18.27 4.11 -27.56
C GLU A 386 19.51 4.97 -27.30
N LYS A 387 19.30 6.18 -26.78
CA LYS A 387 20.35 7.16 -26.47
C LYS A 387 21.26 6.67 -25.34
N LEU A 388 20.69 6.10 -24.28
CA LEU A 388 21.44 5.60 -23.12
C LEU A 388 22.01 4.19 -23.33
N ARG A 389 21.53 3.46 -24.35
CA ARG A 389 21.91 2.06 -24.63
C ARG A 389 23.43 1.83 -24.67
N PRO A 390 24.26 2.65 -25.36
CA PRO A 390 25.71 2.45 -25.37
C PRO A 390 26.33 2.60 -23.97
N THR A 391 25.96 3.66 -23.26
CA THR A 391 26.46 3.98 -21.91
C THR A 391 26.07 2.90 -20.90
N CYS A 392 24.83 2.42 -20.93
CA CYS A 392 24.36 1.32 -20.08
C CYS A 392 25.11 0.01 -20.36
N LYS A 393 25.28 -0.36 -21.64
CA LYS A 393 26.01 -1.58 -22.01
C LYS A 393 27.47 -1.53 -21.57
N GLU A 394 28.11 -0.39 -21.69
CA GLU A 394 29.48 -0.19 -21.19
C GLU A 394 29.52 -0.24 -19.65
N GLY A 395 28.53 0.34 -18.97
CA GLY A 395 28.39 0.25 -17.51
C GLY A 395 28.28 -1.19 -17.03
N VAL A 396 27.45 -2.00 -17.67
CA VAL A 396 27.30 -3.44 -17.37
C VAL A 396 28.63 -4.17 -17.51
N LYS A 397 29.37 -3.97 -18.60
CA LYS A 397 30.70 -4.60 -18.79
C LYS A 397 31.69 -4.26 -17.68
N ARG A 398 31.62 -3.05 -17.11
CA ARG A 398 32.53 -2.61 -16.05
C ARG A 398 32.26 -3.26 -14.70
N ILE A 399 30.99 -3.59 -14.42
CA ILE A 399 30.57 -4.15 -13.13
C ILE A 399 30.40 -5.68 -13.17
N ASP A 400 30.16 -6.26 -14.34
CA ASP A 400 30.10 -7.71 -14.54
C ASP A 400 31.51 -8.32 -14.64
N ARG A 401 32.21 -8.35 -13.50
CA ARG A 401 33.57 -8.88 -13.39
C ARG A 401 33.81 -9.60 -12.05
N GLY A 402 34.93 -10.31 -11.95
CA GLY A 402 35.35 -10.96 -10.70
C GLY A 402 34.27 -11.88 -10.11
N VAL A 403 33.98 -11.71 -8.81
CA VAL A 403 32.97 -12.53 -8.09
C VAL A 403 31.56 -12.40 -8.68
N VAL A 404 31.24 -11.27 -9.32
CA VAL A 404 29.92 -11.02 -9.92
C VAL A 404 29.74 -11.90 -11.16
N ALA A 405 30.74 -11.90 -12.05
CA ALA A 405 30.74 -12.70 -13.27
C ALA A 405 30.85 -14.22 -12.99
N TYR A 406 31.66 -14.62 -12.01
CA TYR A 406 31.80 -16.03 -11.64
C TYR A 406 30.47 -16.66 -11.19
N LEU A 407 29.64 -15.89 -10.48
CA LEU A 407 28.31 -16.30 -10.04
C LEU A 407 27.21 -16.12 -11.10
N MET A 408 27.55 -15.68 -12.32
CA MET A 408 26.66 -15.65 -13.48
C MET A 408 26.78 -16.92 -14.34
N GLY A 409 27.97 -17.52 -14.41
CA GLY A 409 28.21 -18.74 -15.18
C GLY A 409 27.76 -20.06 -14.52
N ALA A 410 27.19 -19.99 -13.32
CA ALA A 410 26.79 -21.15 -12.50
C ALA A 410 25.27 -21.27 -12.30
N ILE A 411 24.46 -20.56 -13.09
CA ILE A 411 22.98 -20.66 -13.10
C ILE A 411 22.53 -21.30 -14.41
#